data_AF-A0A1F2PFY4-F1
#
_entry.id   AF-A0A1F2PFY4-F1
#
_cell.length_a   1.000
_cell.length_b   1.000
_cell.length_c   1.000
_cell.angle_alpha   90.00
_cell.angle_beta   90.00
_cell.angle_gamma   90.00
#
_symmetry.space_group_name_H-M   'P 1'
#
loop_
_entity.id
_entity.type
_entity.pdbx_description
1 polymer ?
#
loop_
_entity_poly.entity_id
_entity_poly.type
_entity_poly.pdbx_seq_one_letter_code
_entity_poly.pdbx_strand_id
1 'polypeptide(L)'
;MYKISELTVDDYLKKMAVCDFPGPAAGSAAATAVAMAAALLEMSCDGSLRKNGDNPLLAESIALAAELRQAGLNLADVDMAAYGRVITAAKNKATDREAYETAMKGATEPFMAILRHCHRLLGQIEKVIKGSFSRVLGDLVGGAYLAEAAAAASKSGIDVNLMLIGDRAYQSRYQTEAKALYQACVSLKVEILGQVFSGSSADLQPEAKAVLDFWFDPANQPYWFLKNEAFDMVIRRQFYDCWVAAGKGLLADWRDTIEGRLAEIILLDQFSRNLNRDDSRAFAQDAMALTLAQEAVRHPDYQRLDPLRQRFVLMPFMHSESAGIHQLGLPLFEALGDPKTLEYEIRHQQIIAQFGRYPHRNEVLKRESTAAEMAFLKQPGSSF
;
A
#
# COMPACT_ATOMS: atom_id res chain seq x y z
N MET A 1 31.91 19.39 21.34
CA MET A 1 30.86 19.07 20.35
C MET A 1 29.84 20.18 20.43
N TYR A 2 29.52 20.84 19.31
CA TYR A 2 28.46 21.85 19.29
C TYR A 2 27.10 21.16 19.43
N LYS A 3 26.06 21.92 19.78
CA LYS A 3 24.68 21.42 19.77
C LYS A 3 23.99 21.82 18.48
N ILE A 4 23.32 20.87 17.84
CA ILE A 4 22.48 21.09 16.65
C ILE A 4 21.38 22.10 16.97
N SER A 5 20.83 22.04 18.19
CA SER A 5 19.82 22.98 18.67
C SER A 5 20.28 24.45 18.75
N GLU A 6 21.58 24.71 18.74
CA GLU A 6 22.17 26.06 18.79
C GLU A 6 22.60 26.58 17.42
N LEU A 7 22.48 25.76 16.36
CA LEU A 7 22.87 26.15 14.99
C LEU A 7 21.74 26.88 14.27
N THR A 8 22.11 27.78 13.36
CA THR A 8 21.18 28.22 12.32
C THR A 8 20.89 27.06 11.37
N VAL A 9 19.74 27.10 10.69
CA VAL A 9 19.39 26.07 9.69
C VAL A 9 20.45 25.98 8.58
N ASP A 10 20.99 27.11 8.12
CA ASP A 10 22.03 27.16 7.10
C ASP A 10 23.35 26.53 7.59
N ASP A 11 23.78 26.85 8.82
CA ASP A 11 24.99 26.26 9.41
C ASP A 11 24.85 24.75 9.62
N TYR A 12 23.66 24.30 10.04
CA TYR A 12 23.35 22.88 10.19
C TYR A 12 23.45 22.14 8.85
N LEU A 13 22.85 22.66 7.79
CA LEU A 13 22.89 22.06 6.45
C LEU A 13 24.31 22.06 5.88
N LYS A 14 25.06 23.15 6.05
CA LYS A 14 26.48 23.21 5.65
C LYS A 14 27.32 22.16 6.36
N LYS A 15 27.08 21.94 7.66
CA LYS A 15 27.78 20.91 8.44
C LYS A 15 27.39 19.50 8.01
N MET A 16 26.12 19.26 7.69
CA MET A 16 25.62 17.97 7.21
C MET A 16 26.15 17.63 5.80
N ALA A 17 26.37 18.63 4.96
CA ALA A 17 26.92 18.42 3.61
C ALA A 17 28.38 17.97 3.62
N VAL A 18 29.07 18.06 4.76
CA VAL A 18 30.47 17.64 4.91
C VAL A 18 30.51 16.28 5.60
N CYS A 19 31.24 15.34 5.01
CA CYS A 19 31.51 14.03 5.61
C CYS A 19 32.60 14.15 6.69
N ASP A 20 32.26 14.80 7.80
CA ASP A 20 33.12 14.97 8.98
C ASP A 20 32.50 14.32 10.21
N PHE A 21 33.32 13.59 10.98
CA PHE A 21 32.84 12.80 12.11
C PHE A 21 33.64 13.08 13.40
N PRO A 22 32.96 13.37 14.52
CA PRO A 22 31.51 13.41 14.70
C PRO A 22 30.86 14.67 14.08
N GLY A 23 29.76 14.45 13.37
CA GLY A 23 28.97 15.50 12.70
C GLY A 23 27.54 15.02 12.44
N PRO A 24 26.64 15.92 12.03
CA PRO A 24 25.25 15.57 11.73
C PRO A 24 25.17 14.62 10.54
N ALA A 25 24.35 13.59 10.69
CA ALA A 25 24.09 12.56 9.71
C ALA A 25 22.59 12.20 9.67
N ALA A 26 22.26 11.07 9.03
CA ALA A 26 20.88 10.63 8.82
C ALA A 26 20.04 10.55 10.11
N GLY A 27 20.61 10.13 11.24
CA GLY A 27 19.90 10.06 12.53
C GLY A 27 19.53 11.44 13.05
N SER A 28 20.49 12.35 13.12
CA SER A 28 20.22 13.76 13.48
C SER A 28 19.26 14.47 12.52
N ALA A 29 19.30 14.13 11.22
CA ALA A 29 18.34 14.63 10.23
C ALA A 29 16.91 14.13 10.52
N ALA A 30 16.76 12.82 10.78
CA ALA A 30 15.47 12.23 11.15
C ALA A 30 14.93 12.82 12.46
N ALA A 31 15.78 13.00 13.47
CA ALA A 31 15.40 13.63 14.74
C ALA A 31 14.95 15.09 14.58
N THR A 32 15.65 15.85 13.72
CA THR A 32 15.26 17.23 13.39
C THR A 32 13.95 17.27 12.61
N ALA A 33 13.70 16.30 11.71
CA ALA A 33 12.43 16.18 11.02
C ALA A 33 11.25 15.87 11.96
N VAL A 34 11.47 15.08 13.04
CA VAL A 34 10.48 14.93 14.12
C VAL A 34 10.21 16.28 14.79
N ALA A 35 11.25 17.07 15.09
CA ALA A 35 11.06 18.38 15.71
C ALA A 35 10.27 19.35 14.81
N MET A 36 10.53 19.33 13.50
CA MET A 36 9.77 20.11 12.51
C MET A 36 8.30 19.65 12.45
N ALA A 37 8.05 18.34 12.39
CA ALA A 37 6.71 17.79 12.36
C ALA A 37 5.91 18.11 13.64
N ALA A 38 6.58 18.08 14.80
CA ALA A 38 6.02 18.51 16.08
C ALA A 38 5.70 20.01 16.09
N ALA A 39 6.56 20.86 15.54
CA ALA A 39 6.27 22.28 15.42
C ALA A 39 5.04 22.56 14.55
N LEU A 40 4.85 21.81 13.45
CA LEU A 40 3.66 21.91 12.60
C LEU A 40 2.39 21.48 13.34
N LEU A 41 2.45 20.38 14.11
CA LEU A 41 1.33 19.95 14.96
C LEU A 41 0.97 21.01 16.00
N GLU A 42 1.97 21.55 16.72
CA GLU A 42 1.77 22.57 17.76
C GLU A 42 1.10 23.83 17.19
N MET A 43 1.64 24.35 16.08
CA MET A 43 1.10 25.52 15.38
C MET A 43 -0.34 25.26 14.90
N SER A 44 -0.59 24.07 14.35
CA SER A 44 -1.91 23.69 13.82
C SER A 44 -2.96 23.58 14.93
N CYS A 45 -2.60 22.99 16.07
CA CYS A 45 -3.48 22.88 17.22
C CYS A 45 -3.74 24.23 17.88
N ASP A 46 -2.74 25.09 18.04
CA ASP A 46 -2.91 26.45 18.56
C ASP A 46 -3.81 27.29 17.65
N GLY A 47 -3.56 27.26 16.33
CA GLY A 47 -4.42 27.92 15.34
C GLY A 47 -5.86 27.42 15.38
N SER A 48 -6.04 26.11 15.60
CA SER A 48 -7.37 25.49 15.72
C SER A 48 -8.08 25.86 17.01
N LEU A 49 -7.39 25.92 18.16
CA LEU A 49 -7.96 26.39 19.44
C LEU A 49 -8.45 27.84 19.33
N ARG A 50 -7.60 28.73 18.79
CA ARG A 50 -7.95 30.15 18.61
C ARG A 50 -9.19 30.32 17.74
N LYS A 51 -9.43 29.40 16.80
CA LYS A 51 -10.56 29.48 15.87
C LYS A 51 -11.83 28.80 16.39
N ASN A 52 -11.70 27.63 17.01
CA ASN A 52 -12.82 26.75 17.36
C ASN A 52 -13.23 26.85 18.83
N GLY A 53 -12.47 27.59 19.66
CA GLY A 53 -12.69 27.70 21.09
C GLY A 53 -12.04 26.57 21.88
N ASP A 54 -12.42 26.42 23.15
CA ASP A 54 -11.82 25.45 24.06
C ASP A 54 -12.02 24.01 23.58
N ASN A 55 -10.91 23.30 23.42
CA ASN A 55 -10.89 21.89 23.08
C ASN A 55 -9.74 21.20 23.86
N PRO A 56 -10.05 20.37 24.87
CA PRO A 56 -9.04 19.70 25.69
C PRO A 56 -8.05 18.87 24.88
N LEU A 57 -8.52 18.19 23.82
CA LEU A 57 -7.66 17.39 22.95
C LEU A 57 -6.63 18.25 22.21
N LEU A 58 -7.03 19.44 21.73
CA LEU A 58 -6.08 20.34 21.07
C LEU A 58 -5.07 20.93 22.09
N ALA A 59 -5.50 21.24 23.31
CA ALA A 59 -4.59 21.73 24.36
C ALA A 59 -3.56 20.66 24.78
N GLU A 60 -4.01 19.41 24.96
CA GLU A 60 -3.12 18.26 25.20
C GLU A 60 -2.15 18.03 24.04
N SER A 61 -2.61 18.22 22.80
CA SER A 61 -1.80 18.07 21.60
C SER A 61 -0.68 19.10 21.52
N ILE A 62 -0.94 20.34 21.94
CA ILE A 62 0.08 21.40 22.00
C ILE A 62 1.17 21.03 23.01
N ALA A 63 0.78 20.56 24.20
CA ALA A 63 1.75 20.13 25.22
C ALA A 63 2.60 18.96 24.74
N LEU A 64 1.98 17.95 24.13
CA LEU A 64 2.68 16.81 23.53
C LEU A 64 3.61 17.25 22.40
N ALA A 65 3.16 18.14 21.52
CA ALA A 65 3.96 18.64 20.41
C ALA A 65 5.19 19.41 20.91
N ALA A 66 5.04 20.25 21.94
CA ALA A 66 6.16 20.96 22.56
C ALA A 66 7.20 19.98 23.19
N GLU A 67 6.73 18.93 23.87
CA GLU A 67 7.57 17.84 24.39
C GLU A 67 8.36 17.17 23.27
N LEU A 68 7.66 16.73 22.20
CA LEU A 68 8.27 16.00 21.09
C LEU A 68 9.23 16.87 20.27
N ARG A 69 8.95 18.18 20.15
CA ARG A 69 9.85 19.14 19.51
C ARG A 69 11.18 19.22 20.23
N GLN A 70 11.16 19.38 21.55
CA GLN A 70 12.38 19.41 22.36
C GLN A 70 13.09 18.05 22.38
N ALA A 71 12.33 16.95 22.44
CA ALA A 71 12.88 15.60 22.39
C ALA A 71 13.61 15.33 21.06
N GLY A 72 13.04 15.75 19.92
CA GLY A 72 13.67 15.62 18.61
C GLY A 72 15.00 16.36 18.49
N LEU A 73 15.07 17.61 18.96
CA LEU A 73 16.32 18.38 18.98
C LEU A 73 17.38 17.75 19.89
N ASN A 74 16.98 17.29 21.07
CA ASN A 74 17.88 16.59 21.99
C ASN A 74 18.38 15.28 21.38
N LEU A 75 17.51 14.53 20.69
CA LEU A 75 17.90 13.28 20.02
C LEU A 75 18.88 13.50 18.88
N ALA A 76 18.80 14.64 18.19
CA ALA A 76 19.79 14.97 17.15
C ALA A 76 21.21 15.10 17.76
N ASP A 77 21.32 15.75 18.91
CA ASP A 77 22.59 15.85 19.65
C ASP A 77 23.07 14.49 20.19
N VAL A 78 22.13 13.69 20.72
CA VAL A 78 22.41 12.35 21.25
C VAL A 78 22.89 11.40 20.15
N ASP A 79 22.28 11.43 18.96
CA ASP A 79 22.69 10.63 17.80
C ASP A 79 24.11 10.97 17.36
N MET A 80 24.41 12.26 17.16
CA MET A 80 25.75 12.73 16.79
C MET A 80 26.81 12.29 17.80
N ALA A 81 26.51 12.40 19.11
CA ALA A 81 27.39 11.95 20.17
C ALA A 81 27.56 10.41 20.19
N ALA A 82 26.49 9.67 19.94
CA ALA A 82 26.52 8.20 19.88
C ALA A 82 27.37 7.71 18.72
N TYR A 83 27.22 8.31 17.55
CA TYR A 83 28.05 7.98 16.39
C TYR A 83 29.53 8.35 16.61
N GLY A 84 29.82 9.46 17.29
CA GLY A 84 31.19 9.80 17.70
C GLY A 84 31.86 8.73 18.56
N ARG A 85 31.10 8.05 19.44
CA ARG A 85 31.60 6.91 20.22
C ARG A 85 31.89 5.70 19.32
N VAL A 86 31.05 5.43 18.31
CA VAL A 86 31.29 4.36 17.33
C VAL A 86 32.59 4.60 16.57
N ILE A 87 32.82 5.81 16.07
CA ILE A 87 34.05 6.16 15.34
C ILE A 87 35.28 6.00 16.22
N THR A 88 35.18 6.37 17.50
CA THR A 88 36.28 6.19 18.46
C THR A 88 36.56 4.70 18.70
N ALA A 89 35.52 3.90 18.96
CA ALA A 89 35.65 2.47 19.20
C ALA A 89 36.13 1.71 17.94
N ALA A 90 35.76 2.17 16.74
CA ALA A 90 36.14 1.57 15.47
C ALA A 90 37.67 1.53 15.28
N LYS A 91 38.40 2.52 15.80
CA LYS A 91 39.88 2.58 15.73
C LYS A 91 40.56 1.40 16.44
N ASN A 92 39.92 0.87 17.49
CA ASN A 92 40.45 -0.21 18.30
C ASN A 92 39.67 -1.53 18.13
N LYS A 93 38.80 -1.63 17.12
CA LYS A 93 37.89 -2.78 16.92
C LYS A 93 38.63 -4.13 16.83
N ALA A 94 39.85 -4.15 16.30
CA ALA A 94 40.65 -5.36 16.18
C ALA A 94 41.08 -5.92 17.55
N THR A 95 41.29 -5.05 18.54
CA THR A 95 41.77 -5.40 19.88
C THR A 95 40.66 -5.39 20.92
N ASP A 96 39.56 -4.66 20.67
CA ASP A 96 38.42 -4.53 21.59
C ASP A 96 37.10 -4.52 20.80
N ARG A 97 36.65 -5.73 20.43
CA ARG A 97 35.40 -5.92 19.68
C ARG A 97 34.17 -5.64 20.55
N GLU A 98 34.25 -5.87 21.85
CA GLU A 98 33.14 -5.69 22.79
C GLU A 98 32.80 -4.21 22.99
N ALA A 99 33.80 -3.34 23.11
CA ALA A 99 33.58 -1.90 23.17
C ALA A 99 32.99 -1.36 21.87
N TYR A 100 33.43 -1.85 20.70
CA TYR A 100 32.83 -1.49 19.41
C TYR A 100 31.36 -1.92 19.33
N GLU A 101 31.04 -3.15 19.75
CA GLU A 101 29.67 -3.63 19.72
C GLU A 101 28.77 -2.86 20.70
N THR A 102 29.27 -2.53 21.89
CA THR A 102 28.57 -1.67 22.86
C THR A 102 28.29 -0.28 22.29
N ALA A 103 29.27 0.31 21.58
CA ALA A 103 29.08 1.59 20.90
C ALA A 103 28.02 1.51 19.79
N MET A 104 28.00 0.43 18.99
CA MET A 104 26.99 0.21 17.95
C MET A 104 25.58 0.07 18.54
N LYS A 105 25.41 -0.69 19.64
CA LYS A 105 24.13 -0.78 20.36
C LYS A 105 23.71 0.61 20.85
N GLY A 106 24.64 1.37 21.45
CA GLY A 106 24.40 2.75 21.88
C GLY A 106 24.05 3.72 20.75
N ALA A 107 24.52 3.49 19.52
CA ALA A 107 24.14 4.26 18.33
C ALA A 107 22.84 3.78 17.66
N THR A 108 22.27 2.67 18.11
CA THR A 108 20.97 2.16 17.63
C THR A 108 19.81 2.73 18.44
N GLU A 109 20.03 3.02 19.73
CA GLU A 109 19.01 3.58 20.63
C GLU A 109 18.38 4.91 20.15
N PRO A 110 19.15 5.89 19.62
CA PRO A 110 18.57 7.15 19.15
C PRO A 110 17.56 6.93 18.02
N PHE A 111 17.87 6.05 17.06
CA PHE A 111 16.93 5.69 15.99
C PHE A 111 15.65 5.02 16.50
N MET A 112 15.76 4.13 17.49
CA MET A 112 14.56 3.54 18.11
C MET A 112 13.71 4.58 18.84
N ALA A 113 14.34 5.54 19.52
CA ALA A 113 13.64 6.65 20.16
C ALA A 113 12.94 7.54 19.13
N ILE A 114 13.62 7.91 18.04
CA ILE A 114 13.03 8.69 16.93
C ILE A 114 11.80 7.96 16.36
N LEU A 115 11.90 6.65 16.12
CA LEU A 115 10.80 5.85 15.58
C LEU A 115 9.58 5.83 16.50
N ARG A 116 9.78 5.70 17.82
CA ARG A 116 8.70 5.79 18.82
C ARG A 116 8.08 7.19 18.86
N HIS A 117 8.87 8.25 18.72
CA HIS A 117 8.36 9.62 18.64
C HIS A 117 7.56 9.87 17.36
N CYS A 118 7.99 9.32 16.22
CA CYS A 118 7.23 9.38 14.97
C CYS A 118 5.84 8.74 15.14
N HIS A 119 5.77 7.56 15.76
CA HIS A 119 4.50 6.89 16.05
C HIS A 119 3.60 7.72 16.97
N ARG A 120 4.15 8.27 18.07
CA ARG A 120 3.40 9.17 18.98
C ARG A 120 2.86 10.40 18.25
N LEU A 121 3.70 11.01 17.39
CA LEU A 121 3.33 12.21 16.65
C LEU A 121 2.22 11.93 15.63
N LEU A 122 2.38 10.90 14.80
CA LEU A 122 1.37 10.48 13.83
C LEU A 122 0.05 10.12 14.51
N GLY A 123 0.11 9.38 15.62
CA GLY A 123 -1.08 9.04 16.39
C GLY A 123 -1.79 10.27 16.99
N GLN A 124 -1.07 11.37 17.24
CA GLN A 124 -1.71 12.61 17.68
C GLN A 124 -2.28 13.40 16.51
N ILE A 125 -1.57 13.48 15.38
CA ILE A 125 -2.08 14.13 14.16
C ILE A 125 -3.39 13.48 13.72
N GLU A 126 -3.46 12.15 13.70
CA GLU A 126 -4.66 11.38 13.37
C GLU A 126 -5.87 11.81 14.22
N LYS A 127 -5.70 11.91 15.55
CA LYS A 127 -6.79 12.29 16.46
C LYS A 127 -7.33 13.69 16.23
N VAL A 128 -6.46 14.64 15.85
CA VAL A 128 -6.85 16.06 15.78
C VAL A 128 -7.22 16.55 14.40
N ILE A 129 -6.80 15.85 13.33
CA ILE A 129 -6.89 16.40 11.98
C ILE A 129 -8.31 16.71 11.54
N LYS A 130 -9.28 15.83 11.84
CA LYS A 130 -10.70 16.04 11.53
C LYS A 130 -11.33 17.21 12.30
N GLY A 131 -10.86 17.48 13.52
CA GLY A 131 -11.36 18.56 14.38
C GLY A 131 -10.61 19.88 14.22
N SER A 132 -9.58 19.91 13.37
CA SER A 132 -8.71 21.06 13.18
C SER A 132 -9.29 22.07 12.19
N PHE A 133 -8.86 23.31 12.32
CA PHE A 133 -9.23 24.39 11.42
C PHE A 133 -8.77 24.08 9.98
N SER A 134 -9.65 24.25 9.00
CA SER A 134 -9.39 23.80 7.62
C SER A 134 -8.12 24.35 6.97
N ARG A 135 -7.68 25.56 7.35
CA ARG A 135 -6.47 26.17 6.79
C ARG A 135 -5.16 25.55 7.29
N VAL A 136 -5.19 24.78 8.38
CA VAL A 136 -4.00 24.12 8.93
C VAL A 136 -3.89 22.64 8.53
N LEU A 137 -4.87 22.12 7.76
CA LEU A 137 -4.86 20.72 7.33
C LEU A 137 -3.64 20.40 6.45
N GLY A 138 -3.21 21.34 5.61
CA GLY A 138 -1.99 21.20 4.81
C GLY A 138 -0.73 21.04 5.67
N ASP A 139 -0.65 21.78 6.78
CA ASP A 139 0.47 21.72 7.72
C ASP A 139 0.48 20.40 8.49
N LEU A 140 -0.69 19.90 8.92
CA LEU A 140 -0.82 18.60 9.57
C LEU A 140 -0.45 17.44 8.63
N VAL A 141 -0.88 17.51 7.36
CA VAL A 141 -0.47 16.54 6.33
C VAL A 141 1.04 16.61 6.09
N GLY A 142 1.61 17.82 5.98
CA GLY A 142 3.06 18.01 5.87
C GLY A 142 3.82 17.43 7.06
N GLY A 143 3.32 17.63 8.27
CA GLY A 143 3.86 17.03 9.50
C GLY A 143 3.82 15.50 9.47
N ALA A 144 2.72 14.90 8.98
CA ALA A 144 2.61 13.46 8.84
C ALA A 144 3.65 12.87 7.86
N TYR A 145 3.89 13.52 6.73
CA TYR A 145 4.94 13.11 5.78
C TYR A 145 6.35 13.23 6.37
N LEU A 146 6.65 14.32 7.08
CA LEU A 146 7.95 14.48 7.75
C LEU A 146 8.19 13.39 8.81
N ALA A 147 7.15 13.04 9.58
CA ALA A 147 7.23 11.99 10.58
C ALA A 147 7.42 10.60 9.98
N GLU A 148 6.73 10.28 8.87
CA GLU A 148 6.92 9.01 8.17
C GLU A 148 8.30 8.91 7.52
N ALA A 149 8.81 9.99 6.92
CA ALA A 149 10.16 10.04 6.39
C ALA A 149 11.22 9.82 7.50
N ALA A 150 11.05 10.44 8.67
CA ALA A 150 11.90 10.21 9.83
C ALA A 150 11.83 8.77 10.36
N ALA A 151 10.64 8.18 10.36
CA ALA A 151 10.42 6.78 10.72
C ALA A 151 11.14 5.82 9.75
N ALA A 152 10.99 6.04 8.45
CA ALA A 152 11.66 5.26 7.42
C ALA A 152 13.18 5.34 7.53
N ALA A 153 13.73 6.57 7.64
CA ALA A 153 15.16 6.80 7.81
C ALA A 153 15.70 6.11 9.08
N SER A 154 14.95 6.16 10.18
CA SER A 154 15.35 5.55 11.44
C SER A 154 15.34 4.03 11.40
N LYS A 155 14.29 3.44 10.82
CA LYS A 155 14.22 1.99 10.61
C LYS A 155 15.40 1.51 9.76
N SER A 156 15.74 2.21 8.69
CA SER A 156 16.90 1.89 7.87
C SER A 156 18.22 2.04 8.64
N GLY A 157 18.38 3.08 9.46
CA GLY A 157 19.54 3.25 10.32
C GLY A 157 19.71 2.12 11.34
N ILE A 158 18.61 1.65 11.94
CA ILE A 158 18.59 0.49 12.82
C ILE A 158 19.07 -0.75 12.07
N ASP A 159 18.48 -1.07 10.91
CA ASP A 159 18.85 -2.25 10.14
C ASP A 159 20.34 -2.26 9.78
N VAL A 160 20.90 -1.11 9.36
CA VAL A 160 22.33 -0.97 9.05
C VAL A 160 23.19 -1.23 10.28
N ASN A 161 22.82 -0.67 11.44
CA ASN A 161 23.56 -0.89 12.68
C ASN A 161 23.48 -2.36 13.14
N LEU A 162 22.32 -3.00 13.01
CA LEU A 162 22.11 -4.40 13.38
C LEU A 162 23.01 -5.35 12.58
N MET A 163 23.29 -5.07 11.29
CA MET A 163 24.23 -5.85 10.47
C MET A 163 25.66 -5.87 11.05
N LEU A 164 26.02 -4.88 11.88
CA LEU A 164 27.35 -4.72 12.45
C LEU A 164 27.47 -5.23 13.90
N ILE A 165 26.37 -5.65 14.51
CA ILE A 165 26.28 -6.17 15.88
C ILE A 165 26.31 -7.71 15.84
N GLY A 166 27.08 -8.38 16.71
CA GLY A 166 27.16 -9.85 16.74
C GLY A 166 26.05 -10.54 17.54
N ASP A 167 25.45 -9.84 18.50
CA ASP A 167 24.37 -10.31 19.36
C ASP A 167 23.05 -10.55 18.59
N ARG A 168 22.79 -11.83 18.25
CA ARG A 168 21.60 -12.27 17.52
C ARG A 168 20.29 -12.04 18.28
N ALA A 169 20.31 -12.10 19.61
CA ALA A 169 19.10 -11.88 20.40
C ALA A 169 18.70 -10.40 20.37
N TYR A 170 19.70 -9.51 20.49
CA TYR A 170 19.49 -8.07 20.31
C TYR A 170 18.99 -7.73 18.90
N GLN A 171 19.63 -8.29 17.86
CA GLN A 171 19.20 -8.10 16.46
C GLN A 171 17.73 -8.47 16.25
N SER A 172 17.34 -9.69 16.62
CA SER A 172 15.97 -10.19 16.39
C SER A 172 14.92 -9.33 17.11
N ARG A 173 15.20 -8.96 18.37
CA ARG A 173 14.32 -8.09 19.16
C ARG A 173 14.14 -6.71 18.50
N TYR A 174 15.24 -6.03 18.17
CA TYR A 174 15.20 -4.68 17.62
C TYR A 174 14.64 -4.64 16.21
N GLN A 175 14.96 -5.64 15.38
CA GLN A 175 14.40 -5.76 14.03
C GLN A 175 12.88 -5.94 14.08
N THR A 176 12.39 -6.79 14.99
CA THR A 176 10.94 -7.03 15.15
C THR A 176 10.23 -5.78 15.63
N GLU A 177 10.75 -5.13 16.67
CA GLU A 177 10.17 -3.91 17.24
C GLU A 177 10.18 -2.76 16.22
N ALA A 178 11.31 -2.52 15.55
CA ALA A 178 11.45 -1.46 14.56
C ALA A 178 10.52 -1.67 13.35
N LYS A 179 10.40 -2.92 12.87
CA LYS A 179 9.48 -3.25 11.78
C LYS A 179 8.02 -2.98 12.17
N ALA A 180 7.60 -3.43 13.35
CA ALA A 180 6.24 -3.24 13.84
C ALA A 180 5.91 -1.74 14.02
N LEU A 181 6.81 -0.98 14.64
CA LEU A 181 6.61 0.47 14.83
C LEU A 181 6.58 1.24 13.51
N TYR A 182 7.46 0.90 12.56
CA TYR A 182 7.44 1.54 11.24
C TYR A 182 6.13 1.25 10.49
N GLN A 183 5.67 0.00 10.50
CA GLN A 183 4.39 -0.37 9.89
C GLN A 183 3.22 0.40 10.52
N ALA A 184 3.19 0.55 11.85
CA ALA A 184 2.19 1.36 12.53
C ALA A 184 2.23 2.83 12.10
N CYS A 185 3.42 3.42 11.91
CA CYS A 185 3.57 4.78 11.39
C CYS A 185 2.98 4.92 9.98
N VAL A 186 3.26 3.95 9.09
CA VAL A 186 2.74 3.96 7.72
C VAL A 186 1.21 3.87 7.73
N SER A 187 0.63 2.99 8.53
CA SER A 187 -0.83 2.86 8.67
C SER A 187 -1.48 4.16 9.16
N LEU A 188 -0.95 4.76 10.23
CA LEU A 188 -1.46 6.03 10.75
C LEU A 188 -1.39 7.15 9.70
N LYS A 189 -0.31 7.23 8.92
CA LYS A 189 -0.22 8.21 7.83
C LYS A 189 -1.32 7.99 6.79
N VAL A 190 -1.60 6.74 6.41
CA VAL A 190 -2.70 6.43 5.47
C VAL A 190 -4.04 6.88 6.04
N GLU A 191 -4.30 6.62 7.32
CA GLU A 191 -5.53 7.07 8.01
C GLU A 191 -5.67 8.59 8.02
N ILE A 192 -4.60 9.32 8.35
CA ILE A 192 -4.54 10.80 8.33
C ILE A 192 -4.90 11.33 6.94
N LEU A 193 -4.26 10.81 5.88
CA LEU A 193 -4.52 11.24 4.51
C LEU A 193 -5.96 10.92 4.11
N GLY A 194 -6.47 9.75 4.51
CA GLY A 194 -7.86 9.36 4.31
C GLY A 194 -8.85 10.34 4.95
N GLN A 195 -8.55 10.89 6.13
CA GLN A 195 -9.43 11.87 6.79
C GLN A 195 -9.46 13.23 6.09
N VAL A 196 -8.41 13.62 5.36
CA VAL A 196 -8.31 14.93 4.69
C VAL A 196 -8.77 14.87 3.25
N PHE A 197 -8.37 13.83 2.52
CA PHE A 197 -8.60 13.71 1.07
C PHE A 197 -9.83 12.86 0.74
N SER A 198 -10.55 12.35 1.74
CA SER A 198 -11.84 11.67 1.56
C SER A 198 -12.94 12.57 0.95
N GLY A 199 -12.73 13.87 0.84
CA GLY A 199 -13.61 14.78 0.11
C GLY A 199 -13.34 14.92 -1.39
N SER A 200 -12.36 14.21 -1.99
CA SER A 200 -12.05 14.38 -3.43
C SER A 200 -11.46 13.16 -4.17
N SER A 201 -11.13 12.03 -3.51
CA SER A 201 -10.63 10.83 -4.23
C SER A 201 -10.93 9.47 -3.56
N ALA A 202 -11.79 9.42 -2.54
CA ALA A 202 -12.13 8.18 -1.82
C ALA A 202 -13.59 7.73 -2.00
N ASP A 203 -14.44 8.57 -2.58
CA ASP A 203 -15.78 8.15 -2.95
C ASP A 203 -15.70 7.38 -4.27
N LEU A 204 -16.16 6.14 -4.23
CA LEU A 204 -16.34 5.31 -5.42
C LEU A 204 -17.15 6.10 -6.45
N GLN A 205 -16.60 6.25 -7.65
CA GLN A 205 -17.25 6.96 -8.75
C GLN A 205 -18.68 6.41 -8.94
N PRO A 206 -19.70 7.25 -9.17
CA PRO A 206 -21.09 6.79 -9.29
C PRO A 206 -21.27 5.67 -10.32
N GLU A 207 -20.53 5.73 -11.43
CA GLU A 207 -20.52 4.72 -12.48
C GLU A 207 -19.86 3.41 -12.03
N ALA A 208 -18.75 3.49 -11.29
CA ALA A 208 -18.10 2.32 -10.70
C ALA A 208 -19.04 1.65 -9.68
N LYS A 209 -19.70 2.46 -8.85
CA LYS A 209 -20.73 1.98 -7.93
C LYS A 209 -21.88 1.31 -8.66
N ALA A 210 -22.37 1.90 -9.76
CA ALA A 210 -23.46 1.33 -10.56
C ALA A 210 -23.07 -0.04 -11.15
N VAL A 211 -21.83 -0.23 -11.60
CA VAL A 211 -21.32 -1.53 -12.06
C VAL A 211 -21.36 -2.56 -10.94
N LEU A 212 -20.86 -2.22 -9.74
CA LEU A 212 -20.84 -3.14 -8.61
C LEU A 212 -22.24 -3.46 -8.10
N ASP A 213 -23.09 -2.45 -7.92
CA ASP A 213 -24.48 -2.62 -7.47
C ASP A 213 -25.23 -3.53 -8.45
N PHE A 214 -25.10 -3.28 -9.76
CA PHE A 214 -25.72 -4.11 -10.79
C PHE A 214 -25.18 -5.53 -10.76
N TRP A 215 -23.86 -5.71 -10.79
CA TRP A 215 -23.28 -7.04 -10.90
C TRP A 215 -23.56 -7.91 -9.68
N PHE A 216 -23.47 -7.34 -8.48
CA PHE A 216 -23.62 -8.09 -7.23
C PHE A 216 -25.08 -8.18 -6.73
N ASP A 217 -26.03 -7.53 -7.40
CA ASP A 217 -27.46 -7.70 -7.10
C ASP A 217 -27.84 -9.20 -7.13
N PRO A 218 -28.44 -9.75 -6.05
CA PRO A 218 -28.90 -11.14 -6.01
C PRO A 218 -29.76 -11.57 -7.21
N ALA A 219 -30.52 -10.66 -7.81
CA ALA A 219 -31.33 -10.92 -9.00
C ALA A 219 -30.48 -11.17 -10.26
N ASN A 220 -29.26 -10.64 -10.30
CA ASN A 220 -28.36 -10.73 -11.46
C ASN A 220 -27.36 -11.90 -11.38
N GLN A 221 -27.06 -12.40 -10.18
CA GLN A 221 -26.08 -13.47 -9.97
C GLN A 221 -26.35 -14.76 -10.76
N PRO A 222 -27.60 -15.22 -10.95
CA PRO A 222 -27.89 -16.39 -11.78
C PRO A 222 -27.48 -16.23 -13.25
N TYR A 223 -27.27 -15.00 -13.72
CA TYR A 223 -26.96 -14.70 -15.12
C TYR A 223 -25.48 -14.46 -15.40
N TRP A 224 -24.60 -14.43 -14.38
CA TRP A 224 -23.17 -14.13 -14.55
C TRP A 224 -22.49 -14.97 -15.64
N PHE A 225 -22.74 -16.28 -15.62
CA PHE A 225 -22.13 -17.23 -16.55
C PHE A 225 -23.16 -17.85 -17.52
N LEU A 226 -24.43 -17.45 -17.42
CA LEU A 226 -25.49 -17.94 -18.30
C LEU A 226 -25.58 -17.04 -19.54
N LYS A 227 -25.52 -17.63 -20.73
CA LYS A 227 -25.86 -16.92 -21.96
C LYS A 227 -27.34 -16.53 -21.92
N ASN A 228 -27.61 -15.23 -21.77
CA ASN A 228 -28.95 -14.68 -21.65
C ASN A 228 -29.03 -13.34 -22.38
N GLU A 229 -29.72 -13.31 -23.51
CA GLU A 229 -29.77 -12.13 -24.39
C GLU A 229 -30.44 -10.93 -23.72
N ALA A 230 -31.46 -11.14 -22.88
CA ALA A 230 -32.12 -10.06 -22.16
C ALA A 230 -31.18 -9.39 -21.15
N PHE A 231 -30.40 -10.19 -20.40
CA PHE A 231 -29.40 -9.70 -19.46
C PHE A 231 -28.25 -9.00 -20.19
N ASP A 232 -27.75 -9.59 -21.27
CA ASP A 232 -26.69 -9.00 -22.11
C ASP A 232 -27.16 -7.64 -22.70
N MET A 233 -28.44 -7.51 -23.06
CA MET A 233 -29.05 -6.25 -23.53
C MET A 233 -29.12 -5.19 -22.43
N VAL A 234 -29.38 -5.58 -21.17
CA VAL A 234 -29.35 -4.65 -20.04
C VAL A 234 -27.93 -4.13 -19.82
N ILE A 235 -26.93 -5.02 -19.83
CA ILE A 235 -25.52 -4.63 -19.73
C ILE A 235 -25.15 -3.66 -20.86
N ARG A 236 -25.55 -3.98 -22.10
CA ARG A 236 -25.31 -3.13 -23.27
C ARG A 236 -25.92 -1.75 -23.12
N ARG A 237 -27.16 -1.64 -22.62
CA ARG A 237 -27.84 -0.35 -22.49
C ARG A 237 -27.25 0.52 -21.39
N GLN A 238 -26.81 -0.08 -20.29
CA GLN A 238 -26.37 0.67 -19.10
C GLN A 238 -24.87 0.94 -19.08
N PHE A 239 -24.04 0.02 -19.59
CA PHE A 239 -22.60 0.03 -19.31
C PHE A 239 -21.71 -0.02 -20.55
N TYR A 240 -22.26 0.00 -21.78
CA TYR A 240 -21.46 -0.08 -23.00
C TYR A 240 -20.44 1.07 -23.10
N ASP A 241 -20.85 2.31 -22.80
CA ASP A 241 -19.94 3.46 -22.87
C ASP A 241 -18.83 3.38 -21.80
N CYS A 242 -19.15 2.88 -20.60
CA CYS A 242 -18.17 2.60 -19.56
C CYS A 242 -17.18 1.52 -20.00
N TRP A 243 -17.65 0.43 -20.62
CA TRP A 243 -16.78 -0.61 -21.18
C TRP A 243 -15.86 -0.07 -22.28
N VAL A 244 -16.37 0.78 -23.16
CA VAL A 244 -15.53 1.46 -24.19
C VAL A 244 -14.47 2.35 -23.55
N ALA A 245 -14.82 3.11 -22.51
CA ALA A 245 -13.89 3.95 -21.77
C ALA A 245 -12.82 3.13 -21.04
N ALA A 246 -13.23 2.05 -20.36
CA ALA A 246 -12.34 1.11 -19.68
C ALA A 246 -11.34 0.49 -20.67
N GLY A 247 -11.83 0.00 -21.82
CA GLY A 247 -10.98 -0.60 -22.86
C GLY A 247 -9.97 0.38 -23.49
N LYS A 248 -10.18 1.69 -23.32
CA LYS A 248 -9.25 2.76 -23.73
C LYS A 248 -8.37 3.26 -22.59
N GLY A 249 -8.50 2.72 -21.39
CA GLY A 249 -7.76 3.13 -20.19
C GLY A 249 -8.17 4.49 -19.63
N LEU A 250 -9.39 4.96 -19.93
CA LEU A 250 -9.86 6.29 -19.54
C LEU A 250 -10.42 6.37 -18.11
N LEU A 251 -10.53 5.22 -17.40
CA LEU A 251 -11.06 5.12 -16.04
C LEU A 251 -9.94 5.02 -14.99
N ALA A 252 -8.82 5.70 -15.22
CA ALA A 252 -7.63 5.57 -14.38
C ALA A 252 -7.88 5.97 -12.92
N ASP A 253 -8.78 6.93 -12.69
CA ASP A 253 -9.22 7.41 -11.38
C ASP A 253 -10.02 6.37 -10.59
N TRP A 254 -10.65 5.38 -11.24
CA TRP A 254 -11.32 4.27 -10.52
C TRP A 254 -10.31 3.42 -9.76
N ARG A 255 -9.03 3.46 -10.16
CA ARG A 255 -7.98 2.62 -9.59
C ARG A 255 -7.46 3.11 -8.24
N ASP A 256 -7.93 4.26 -7.77
CA ASP A 256 -7.58 4.84 -6.48
C ASP A 256 -8.21 4.08 -5.30
N THR A 257 -9.27 3.31 -5.55
CA THR A 257 -9.94 2.46 -4.55
C THR A 257 -9.96 0.99 -4.97
N ILE A 258 -10.06 0.07 -4.01
CA ILE A 258 -10.14 -1.37 -4.35
C ILE A 258 -11.48 -1.70 -5.04
N GLU A 259 -12.56 -1.03 -4.65
CA GLU A 259 -13.88 -1.18 -5.26
C GLU A 259 -13.91 -0.68 -6.70
N GLY A 260 -13.30 0.47 -6.99
CA GLY A 260 -13.22 0.99 -8.35
C GLY A 260 -12.36 0.11 -9.26
N ARG A 261 -11.25 -0.46 -8.76
CA ARG A 261 -10.49 -1.50 -9.48
C ARG A 261 -11.34 -2.71 -9.80
N LEU A 262 -12.11 -3.22 -8.82
CA LEU A 262 -13.01 -4.35 -9.04
C LEU A 262 -14.08 -4.04 -10.09
N ALA A 263 -14.65 -2.83 -10.09
CA ALA A 263 -15.60 -2.39 -11.10
C ALA A 263 -14.98 -2.39 -12.51
N GLU A 264 -13.76 -1.85 -12.65
CA GLU A 264 -13.04 -1.85 -13.93
C GLU A 264 -12.70 -3.28 -14.39
N ILE A 265 -12.30 -4.18 -13.47
CA ILE A 265 -12.08 -5.60 -13.77
C ILE A 265 -13.37 -6.25 -14.29
N ILE A 266 -14.52 -6.02 -13.65
CA ILE A 266 -15.81 -6.57 -14.09
C ILE A 266 -16.18 -6.08 -15.49
N LEU A 267 -15.96 -4.80 -15.80
CA LEU A 267 -16.19 -4.28 -17.15
C LEU A 267 -15.33 -5.02 -18.18
N LEU A 268 -14.03 -5.10 -17.95
CA LEU A 268 -13.05 -5.60 -18.90
C LEU A 268 -13.09 -7.12 -19.07
N ASP A 269 -13.44 -7.85 -18.02
CA ASP A 269 -13.46 -9.31 -18.01
C ASP A 269 -14.87 -9.87 -18.24
N GLN A 270 -15.80 -9.60 -17.32
CA GLN A 270 -17.14 -10.20 -17.35
C GLN A 270 -18.03 -9.53 -18.39
N PHE A 271 -18.22 -8.21 -18.32
CA PHE A 271 -19.11 -7.52 -19.26
C PHE A 271 -18.59 -7.61 -20.68
N SER A 272 -17.27 -7.62 -20.90
CA SER A 272 -16.72 -7.83 -22.24
C SER A 272 -17.24 -9.13 -22.90
N ARG A 273 -17.32 -10.22 -22.11
CA ARG A 273 -17.88 -11.52 -22.54
C ARG A 273 -19.40 -11.45 -22.76
N ASN A 274 -20.15 -10.74 -21.91
CA ASN A 274 -21.59 -10.52 -22.10
C ASN A 274 -21.89 -9.67 -23.36
N LEU A 275 -21.13 -8.61 -23.57
CA LEU A 275 -21.34 -7.66 -24.67
C LEU A 275 -20.97 -8.25 -26.02
N ASN A 276 -19.98 -9.14 -26.09
CA ASN A 276 -19.38 -9.62 -27.33
C ASN A 276 -19.48 -11.14 -27.47
N ARG A 277 -20.65 -11.72 -27.18
CA ARG A 277 -20.91 -13.16 -27.39
C ARG A 277 -20.52 -13.59 -28.79
N ASP A 278 -19.88 -14.75 -28.87
CA ASP A 278 -19.46 -15.38 -30.13
C ASP A 278 -18.53 -14.48 -31.00
N ASP A 279 -17.82 -13.53 -30.39
CA ASP A 279 -16.89 -12.60 -31.05
C ASP A 279 -15.55 -12.51 -30.31
N SER A 280 -14.46 -12.42 -31.07
CA SER A 280 -13.09 -12.22 -30.56
C SER A 280 -12.95 -11.07 -29.54
N ARG A 281 -13.77 -10.02 -29.66
CA ARG A 281 -13.75 -8.85 -28.78
C ARG A 281 -14.05 -9.19 -27.33
N ALA A 282 -14.71 -10.32 -27.05
CA ALA A 282 -14.95 -10.79 -25.69
C ALA A 282 -13.66 -10.99 -24.88
N PHE A 283 -12.54 -11.24 -25.54
CA PHE A 283 -11.25 -11.53 -24.91
C PHE A 283 -10.22 -10.42 -25.12
N ALA A 284 -10.58 -9.35 -25.84
CA ALA A 284 -9.64 -8.32 -26.25
C ALA A 284 -9.02 -7.55 -25.07
N GLN A 285 -9.71 -7.53 -23.92
CA GLN A 285 -9.27 -6.85 -22.70
C GLN A 285 -8.68 -7.79 -21.64
N ASP A 286 -8.57 -9.10 -21.88
CA ASP A 286 -8.11 -10.08 -20.89
C ASP A 286 -6.76 -9.70 -20.26
N ALA A 287 -5.80 -9.21 -21.06
CA ALA A 287 -4.48 -8.80 -20.57
C ALA A 287 -4.55 -7.59 -19.63
N MET A 288 -5.42 -6.62 -19.92
CA MET A 288 -5.61 -5.44 -19.07
C MET A 288 -6.34 -5.80 -17.77
N ALA A 289 -7.38 -6.63 -17.86
CA ALA A 289 -8.08 -7.15 -16.68
C ALA A 289 -7.13 -7.95 -15.76
N LEU A 290 -6.27 -8.80 -16.33
CA LEU A 290 -5.26 -9.54 -15.58
C LEU A 290 -4.25 -8.61 -14.89
N THR A 291 -3.76 -7.58 -15.59
CA THR A 291 -2.84 -6.60 -15.01
C THR A 291 -3.47 -5.89 -13.82
N LEU A 292 -4.74 -5.47 -13.94
CA LEU A 292 -5.48 -4.85 -12.85
C LEU A 292 -5.71 -5.80 -11.67
N ALA A 293 -6.01 -7.07 -11.95
CA ALA A 293 -6.17 -8.11 -10.93
C ALA A 293 -4.87 -8.37 -10.15
N GLN A 294 -3.73 -8.44 -10.85
CA GLN A 294 -2.42 -8.60 -10.22
C GLN A 294 -2.06 -7.45 -9.29
N GLU A 295 -2.41 -6.22 -9.65
CA GLU A 295 -2.23 -5.06 -8.78
C GLU A 295 -3.26 -5.03 -7.65
N ALA A 296 -4.50 -5.44 -7.92
CA ALA A 296 -5.57 -5.47 -6.91
C ALA A 296 -5.25 -6.43 -5.75
N VAL A 297 -4.72 -7.63 -6.02
CA VAL A 297 -4.34 -8.57 -4.94
C VAL A 297 -3.17 -8.08 -4.07
N ARG A 298 -2.43 -7.07 -4.55
CA ARG A 298 -1.33 -6.40 -3.81
C ARG A 298 -1.80 -5.14 -3.08
N HIS A 299 -3.03 -4.69 -3.33
CA HIS A 299 -3.57 -3.47 -2.74
C HIS A 299 -3.79 -3.65 -1.22
N PRO A 300 -3.46 -2.67 -0.37
CA PRO A 300 -3.64 -2.77 1.08
C PRO A 300 -5.06 -3.13 1.52
N ASP A 301 -6.05 -2.61 0.79
CA ASP A 301 -7.47 -2.84 1.07
C ASP A 301 -8.07 -4.11 0.44
N TYR A 302 -7.30 -4.94 -0.28
CA TYR A 302 -7.83 -6.18 -0.90
C TYR A 302 -8.53 -7.09 0.11
N GLN A 303 -7.96 -7.20 1.31
CA GLN A 303 -8.50 -8.02 2.40
C GLN A 303 -9.79 -7.45 3.01
N ARG A 304 -10.21 -6.23 2.63
CA ARG A 304 -11.48 -5.63 3.07
C ARG A 304 -12.65 -6.02 2.18
N LEU A 305 -12.39 -6.49 0.96
CA LEU A 305 -13.42 -7.07 0.12
C LEU A 305 -13.93 -8.37 0.75
N ASP A 306 -15.26 -8.57 0.71
CA ASP A 306 -15.83 -9.86 1.07
C ASP A 306 -15.41 -10.96 0.06
N PRO A 307 -15.49 -12.25 0.44
CA PRO A 307 -15.05 -13.35 -0.42
C PRO A 307 -15.69 -13.38 -1.80
N LEU A 308 -16.96 -12.97 -1.93
CA LEU A 308 -17.66 -12.96 -3.22
C LEU A 308 -17.04 -11.92 -4.17
N ARG A 309 -16.65 -10.76 -3.64
CA ARG A 309 -15.94 -9.72 -4.40
C ARG A 309 -14.50 -10.11 -4.72
N GLN A 310 -13.77 -10.68 -3.75
CA GLN A 310 -12.42 -11.20 -3.98
C GLN A 310 -12.38 -12.21 -5.12
N ARG A 311 -13.37 -13.11 -5.19
CA ARG A 311 -13.53 -14.06 -6.29
C ARG A 311 -13.47 -13.39 -7.66
N PHE A 312 -14.18 -12.28 -7.84
CA PHE A 312 -14.20 -11.56 -9.13
C PHE A 312 -12.92 -10.78 -9.42
N VAL A 313 -12.16 -10.39 -8.40
CA VAL A 313 -10.78 -9.90 -8.60
C VAL A 313 -9.90 -11.01 -9.18
N LEU A 314 -10.11 -12.26 -8.76
CA LEU A 314 -9.29 -13.39 -9.20
C LEU A 314 -9.69 -13.97 -10.57
N MET A 315 -10.91 -13.74 -11.07
CA MET A 315 -11.38 -14.30 -12.35
C MET A 315 -10.43 -14.09 -13.54
N PRO A 316 -9.79 -12.91 -13.72
CA PRO A 316 -8.82 -12.73 -14.80
C PRO A 316 -7.61 -13.67 -14.75
N PHE A 317 -7.20 -14.15 -13.56
CA PHE A 317 -6.17 -15.20 -13.44
C PHE A 317 -6.67 -16.51 -14.06
N MET A 318 -7.91 -16.91 -13.73
CA MET A 318 -8.54 -18.13 -14.26
C MET A 318 -8.79 -18.06 -15.76
N HIS A 319 -8.97 -16.87 -16.33
CA HIS A 319 -9.24 -16.68 -17.75
C HIS A 319 -7.98 -16.56 -18.63
N SER A 320 -6.79 -16.58 -18.04
CA SER A 320 -5.52 -16.41 -18.74
C SER A 320 -5.07 -17.69 -19.45
N GLU A 321 -4.73 -17.61 -20.75
CA GLU A 321 -4.11 -18.73 -21.50
C GLU A 321 -2.61 -18.95 -21.16
N SER A 322 -2.20 -18.71 -19.91
CA SER A 322 -0.80 -18.81 -19.46
C SER A 322 -0.67 -19.74 -18.25
N ALA A 323 0.09 -20.82 -18.41
CA ALA A 323 0.39 -21.76 -17.33
C ALA A 323 1.09 -21.08 -16.13
N GLY A 324 1.95 -20.10 -16.38
CA GLY A 324 2.61 -19.34 -15.33
C GLY A 324 1.64 -18.48 -14.51
N ILE A 325 0.59 -17.95 -15.14
CA ILE A 325 -0.44 -17.18 -14.43
C ILE A 325 -1.31 -18.09 -13.56
N HIS A 326 -1.67 -19.28 -14.05
CA HIS A 326 -2.35 -20.28 -13.21
C HIS A 326 -1.50 -20.72 -12.00
N GLN A 327 -0.19 -20.89 -12.18
CA GLN A 327 0.71 -21.20 -11.06
C GLN A 327 0.72 -20.10 -9.99
N LEU A 328 0.65 -18.83 -10.41
CA LEU A 328 0.55 -17.69 -9.49
C LEU A 328 -0.85 -17.55 -8.88
N GLY A 329 -1.90 -17.91 -9.63
CA GLY A 329 -3.30 -17.79 -9.23
C GLY A 329 -3.74 -18.86 -8.24
N LEU A 330 -3.24 -20.11 -8.37
CA LEU A 330 -3.71 -21.23 -7.57
C LEU A 330 -3.66 -20.98 -6.04
N PRO A 331 -2.56 -20.48 -5.45
CA PRO A 331 -2.54 -20.16 -4.02
C PRO A 331 -3.54 -19.06 -3.61
N LEU A 332 -3.87 -18.15 -4.52
CA LEU A 332 -4.87 -17.10 -4.27
C LEU A 332 -6.29 -17.69 -4.22
N PHE A 333 -6.60 -18.63 -5.12
CA PHE A 333 -7.86 -19.36 -5.11
C PHE A 333 -7.99 -20.31 -3.91
N GLU A 334 -6.89 -20.93 -3.45
CA GLU A 334 -6.87 -21.71 -2.22
C GLU A 334 -7.16 -20.82 -0.99
N ALA A 335 -6.53 -19.65 -0.93
CA ALA A 335 -6.73 -18.68 0.15
C ALA A 335 -8.13 -18.06 0.18
N LEU A 336 -8.84 -18.02 -0.97
CA LEU A 336 -10.21 -17.54 -1.06
C LEU A 336 -11.19 -18.39 -0.23
N GLY A 337 -10.89 -19.68 -0.01
CA GLY A 337 -11.73 -20.57 0.78
C GLY A 337 -13.08 -20.91 0.14
N ASP A 338 -13.19 -20.81 -1.20
CA ASP A 338 -14.36 -21.22 -1.99
C ASP A 338 -14.03 -22.48 -2.81
N PRO A 339 -14.38 -23.70 -2.32
CA PRO A 339 -14.03 -24.95 -2.98
C PRO A 339 -14.58 -25.08 -4.39
N LYS A 340 -15.75 -24.48 -4.67
CA LYS A 340 -16.38 -24.55 -5.98
C LYS A 340 -15.57 -23.74 -6.99
N THR A 341 -15.17 -22.53 -6.63
CA THR A 341 -14.32 -21.70 -7.49
C THR A 341 -12.94 -22.33 -7.69
N LEU A 342 -12.34 -22.88 -6.64
CA LEU A 342 -11.06 -23.58 -6.73
C LEU A 342 -11.12 -24.78 -7.69
N GLU A 343 -12.21 -25.54 -7.68
CA GLU A 343 -12.41 -26.64 -8.64
C GLU A 343 -12.39 -26.15 -10.09
N TYR A 344 -13.02 -25.01 -10.38
CA TYR A 344 -12.96 -24.42 -11.71
C TYR A 344 -11.54 -23.99 -12.08
N GLU A 345 -10.79 -23.36 -11.18
CA GLU A 345 -9.39 -22.99 -11.43
C GLU A 345 -8.54 -24.20 -11.82
N ILE A 346 -8.67 -25.30 -11.07
CA ILE A 346 -7.94 -26.55 -11.34
C ILE A 346 -8.30 -27.09 -12.73
N ARG A 347 -9.58 -27.07 -13.11
CA ARG A 347 -10.02 -27.51 -14.44
C ARG A 347 -9.46 -26.61 -15.55
N HIS A 348 -9.44 -25.28 -15.36
CA HIS A 348 -8.83 -24.35 -16.31
C HIS A 348 -7.33 -24.61 -16.47
N GLN A 349 -6.63 -24.79 -15.35
CA GLN A 349 -5.20 -25.13 -15.34
C GLN A 349 -4.93 -26.43 -16.11
N GLN A 350 -5.77 -27.46 -15.97
CA GLN A 350 -5.64 -28.72 -16.71
C GLN A 350 -5.80 -28.53 -18.22
N ILE A 351 -6.77 -27.71 -18.66
CA ILE A 351 -6.96 -27.38 -20.08
C ILE A 351 -5.71 -26.67 -20.62
N ILE A 352 -5.19 -25.68 -19.89
CA ILE A 352 -3.97 -24.96 -20.30
C ILE A 352 -2.74 -25.86 -20.27
N ALA A 353 -2.61 -26.77 -19.30
CA ALA A 353 -1.52 -27.74 -19.28
C ALA A 353 -1.57 -28.71 -20.47
N GLN A 354 -2.77 -29.08 -20.91
CA GLN A 354 -2.95 -30.02 -22.02
C GLN A 354 -2.80 -29.36 -23.40
N PHE A 355 -3.35 -28.17 -23.60
CA PHE A 355 -3.47 -27.54 -24.93
C PHE A 355 -2.68 -26.24 -25.08
N GLY A 356 -2.18 -25.66 -23.98
CA GLY A 356 -1.48 -24.37 -23.97
C GLY A 356 -2.39 -23.15 -24.18
N ARG A 357 -3.70 -23.36 -24.37
CA ARG A 357 -4.73 -22.35 -24.66
C ARG A 357 -6.12 -22.92 -24.40
N TYR A 358 -7.18 -22.11 -24.47
CA TYR A 358 -8.56 -22.59 -24.38
C TYR A 358 -9.11 -22.96 -25.77
N PRO A 359 -9.34 -24.25 -26.06
CA PRO A 359 -9.75 -24.68 -27.39
C PRO A 359 -11.10 -24.10 -27.84
N HIS A 360 -12.02 -23.85 -26.90
CA HIS A 360 -13.35 -23.30 -27.20
C HIS A 360 -13.29 -21.86 -27.74
N ARG A 361 -12.16 -21.15 -27.54
CA ARG A 361 -11.94 -19.81 -28.10
C ARG A 361 -11.37 -19.84 -29.52
N ASN A 362 -11.01 -21.01 -30.06
CA ASN A 362 -10.30 -21.09 -31.34
C ASN A 362 -11.13 -20.53 -32.50
N GLU A 363 -12.41 -20.87 -32.59
CA GLU A 363 -13.29 -20.43 -33.68
C GLU A 363 -13.41 -18.90 -33.73
N VAL A 364 -13.80 -18.29 -32.61
CA VAL A 364 -13.98 -16.84 -32.48
C VAL A 364 -12.66 -16.07 -32.63
N LEU A 365 -11.52 -16.66 -32.25
CA LEU A 365 -10.19 -16.08 -32.47
C LEU A 365 -9.55 -16.49 -33.82
N LYS A 366 -10.28 -17.19 -34.69
CA LYS A 366 -9.80 -17.65 -36.02
C LYS A 366 -8.51 -18.47 -35.95
N ARG A 367 -8.36 -19.30 -34.92
CA ARG A 367 -7.26 -20.25 -34.73
C ARG A 367 -7.65 -21.61 -35.30
N GLU A 368 -6.71 -22.29 -35.95
CA GLU A 368 -6.92 -23.68 -36.37
C GLU A 368 -6.87 -24.62 -35.15
N SER A 369 -7.90 -25.47 -35.02
CA SER A 369 -8.00 -26.48 -33.97
C SER A 369 -7.33 -27.78 -34.39
N THR A 370 -6.55 -28.36 -33.50
CA THR A 370 -5.96 -29.70 -33.66
C THR A 370 -7.02 -30.80 -33.52
N ALA A 371 -6.70 -32.03 -33.96
CA ALA A 371 -7.57 -33.19 -33.78
C ALA A 371 -7.89 -33.47 -32.30
N ALA A 372 -6.90 -33.26 -31.41
CA ALA A 372 -7.07 -33.44 -29.97
C ALA A 372 -8.02 -32.38 -29.37
N GLU A 373 -7.87 -31.12 -29.78
CA GLU A 373 -8.77 -30.03 -29.38
C GLU A 373 -10.21 -30.27 -29.86
N MET A 374 -10.39 -30.72 -31.11
CA MET A 374 -11.72 -31.05 -31.64
C MET A 374 -12.38 -32.24 -30.93
N ALA A 375 -11.58 -33.23 -30.50
CA ALA A 375 -12.08 -34.34 -29.70
C ALA A 375 -12.48 -33.89 -28.29
N PHE A 376 -11.69 -33.00 -27.67
CA PHE A 376 -11.97 -32.42 -26.37
C PHE A 376 -13.27 -31.60 -26.38
N LEU A 377 -13.50 -30.76 -27.40
CA LEU A 377 -14.71 -29.93 -27.54
C LEU A 377 -16.02 -30.73 -27.65
N LYS A 378 -15.97 -32.05 -27.86
CA LYS A 378 -17.14 -32.94 -27.86
C LYS A 378 -17.48 -33.48 -26.48
N GLN A 379 -16.61 -33.29 -25.48
CA GLN A 379 -16.80 -33.79 -24.12
C GLN A 379 -17.66 -32.82 -23.29
N PRO A 380 -18.44 -33.32 -22.31
CA PRO A 380 -19.13 -32.46 -21.35
C PRO A 380 -18.13 -31.57 -20.58
N GLY A 381 -18.49 -30.30 -20.36
CA GLY A 381 -17.62 -29.36 -19.65
C GLY A 381 -16.36 -28.95 -20.43
N SER A 382 -16.34 -29.11 -21.75
CA SER A 382 -15.24 -28.64 -22.61
C SER A 382 -15.30 -27.12 -22.91
N SER A 383 -16.39 -26.48 -22.48
CA SER A 383 -16.58 -25.02 -22.47
C SER A 383 -17.29 -24.66 -21.17
N PHE A 384 -16.72 -23.72 -20.42
CA PHE A 384 -17.33 -23.09 -19.26
C PHE A 384 -16.75 -21.68 -19.12
#